data_AF-A0AAD3YRG0-F1
#
_entry.id   AF-A0AAD3YRG0-F1
#
_cell.length_a   1.000
_cell.length_b   1.000
_cell.length_c   1.000
_cell.angle_alpha   90.00
_cell.angle_beta   90.00
_cell.angle_gamma   90.00
#
_symmetry.space_group_name_H-M   'P 1'
#
loop_
_entity.id
_entity.type
_entity.pdbx_description
1 polymer ?
#
loop_
_entity_poly.entity_id
_entity_poly.type
_entity_poly.pdbx_seq_one_letter_code
_entity_poly.pdbx_strand_id
1 'polypeptide(L)'
;MLSTPRPHDLVWLNSAAALEAIEEHWVAQHWRTSLPVVVRRDVDISARIPVGVRGMKREQRAAGWVRRENIVRTITPETLADRLLLLRSPFVSQPPVQAAISLTLHDWPWRWGITGSTGYALATEIPVLHAASDLDLLIRAPQPLDREALLAWQSRVAHLPCRADTQVETPAGAFALNEWLRDGRALLKTSRGARLTATPWNREEA
;
A
#
# COMPACT_ATOMS: atom_id res chain seq x y z
N MET A 1 7.61 -15.42 -15.50
CA MET A 1 7.23 -14.06 -15.95
C MET A 1 7.06 -13.19 -14.71
N LEU A 2 7.84 -12.11 -14.56
CA LEU A 2 7.63 -11.16 -13.47
C LEU A 2 6.31 -10.43 -13.74
N SER A 3 5.38 -10.42 -12.77
CA SER A 3 4.12 -9.68 -12.86
C SER A 3 4.37 -8.16 -12.87
N THR A 4 3.47 -7.38 -13.47
CA THR A 4 3.59 -5.92 -13.46
C THR A 4 3.39 -5.40 -12.04
N PRO A 5 4.34 -4.59 -11.50
CA PRO A 5 4.17 -3.99 -10.18
C PRO A 5 2.90 -3.17 -10.11
N ARG A 6 2.16 -3.32 -9.01
CA ARG A 6 0.89 -2.66 -8.75
C ARG A 6 1.07 -1.58 -7.69
N PRO A 7 0.15 -0.59 -7.61
CA PRO A 7 0.19 0.39 -6.54
C PRO A 7 0.35 -0.28 -5.16
N HIS A 8 1.18 0.33 -4.33
CA HIS A 8 1.63 -0.12 -3.01
C HIS A 8 2.66 -1.25 -2.98
N ASP A 9 3.02 -1.85 -4.11
CA ASP A 9 4.14 -2.79 -4.14
C ASP A 9 5.45 -2.05 -3.80
N LEU A 10 6.29 -2.68 -2.98
CA LEU A 10 7.64 -2.22 -2.71
C LEU A 10 8.59 -2.83 -3.73
N VAL A 11 9.38 -2.00 -4.40
CA VAL A 11 10.32 -2.44 -5.44
C VAL A 11 11.74 -1.96 -5.15
N TRP A 12 12.72 -2.81 -5.39
CA TRP A 12 14.15 -2.46 -5.32
C TRP A 12 14.69 -2.32 -6.72
N LEU A 13 15.60 -1.37 -6.89
CA LEU A 13 16.18 -1.00 -8.17
C LEU A 13 17.62 -1.47 -8.26
N ASN A 14 18.07 -1.77 -9.48
CA ASN A 14 19.46 -2.14 -9.76
C ASN A 14 20.47 -0.99 -9.55
N SER A 15 20.02 0.26 -9.62
CA SER A 15 20.86 1.46 -9.56
C SER A 15 20.06 2.67 -9.05
N ALA A 16 20.73 3.64 -8.42
CA ALA A 16 20.12 4.91 -8.08
C ALA A 16 19.80 5.77 -9.30
N ALA A 17 20.57 5.61 -10.38
CA ALA A 17 20.29 6.27 -11.66
C ALA A 17 19.01 5.76 -12.34
N ALA A 18 18.42 4.65 -11.86
CA ALA A 18 17.14 4.15 -12.35
C ALA A 18 15.94 4.99 -11.88
N LEU A 19 16.12 5.87 -10.89
CA LEU A 19 15.11 6.84 -10.48
C LEU A 19 15.14 8.03 -11.43
N GLU A 20 14.04 8.18 -12.18
CA GLU A 20 13.86 9.26 -13.14
C GLU A 20 12.91 10.34 -12.59
N ALA A 21 13.14 11.60 -12.98
CA ALA A 21 12.30 12.76 -12.68
C ALA A 21 11.94 12.90 -11.20
N ILE A 22 12.97 12.81 -10.35
CA ILE A 22 12.94 13.17 -8.92
C ILE A 22 13.51 14.59 -8.80
N GLU A 23 12.75 15.51 -8.22
CA GLU A 23 13.16 16.91 -8.04
C GLU A 23 13.84 17.15 -6.67
N GLU A 24 13.55 16.28 -5.71
CA GLU A 24 13.97 16.47 -4.33
C GLU A 24 15.42 16.04 -4.10
N HIS A 25 16.30 17.03 -3.95
CA HIS A 25 17.74 16.87 -3.72
C HIS A 25 18.11 15.91 -2.58
N TRP A 26 17.28 15.80 -1.53
CA TRP A 26 17.54 14.91 -0.40
C TRP A 26 17.55 13.43 -0.83
N VAL A 27 16.88 13.07 -1.92
CA VAL A 27 16.84 11.68 -2.42
C VAL A 27 18.23 11.20 -2.79
N ALA A 28 19.00 12.01 -3.53
CA ALA A 28 20.37 11.67 -3.91
C ALA A 28 21.32 11.51 -2.71
N GLN A 29 20.99 12.15 -1.58
CA GLN A 29 21.80 12.10 -0.35
C GLN A 29 21.45 10.93 0.57
N HIS A 30 20.17 10.50 0.60
CA HIS A 30 19.67 9.59 1.64
C HIS A 30 19.14 8.26 1.09
N TRP A 31 18.66 8.22 -0.16
CA TRP A 31 18.16 6.99 -0.74
C TRP A 31 19.30 6.19 -1.37
N ARG A 32 19.21 4.87 -1.26
CA ARG A 32 20.19 3.89 -1.78
C ARG A 32 19.46 2.64 -2.24
N THR A 33 20.05 1.90 -3.17
CA THR A 33 19.43 0.72 -3.81
C THR A 33 19.06 -0.42 -2.87
N SER A 34 19.59 -0.44 -1.64
CA SER A 34 19.17 -1.36 -0.59
C SER A 34 17.80 -1.03 0.01
N LEU A 35 17.29 0.19 -0.21
CA LEU A 35 15.96 0.62 0.22
C LEU A 35 14.96 0.51 -0.94
N PRO A 36 13.72 0.08 -0.66
CA PRO A 36 12.70 0.04 -1.68
C PRO A 36 12.20 1.44 -2.04
N VAL A 37 11.53 1.52 -3.18
CA VAL A 37 10.57 2.58 -3.51
C VAL A 37 9.17 1.99 -3.58
N VAL A 38 8.15 2.80 -3.36
CA VAL A 38 6.75 2.35 -3.33
C VAL A 38 6.10 2.65 -4.67
N VAL A 39 5.52 1.67 -5.35
CA VAL A 39 4.74 1.91 -6.57
C VAL A 39 3.52 2.77 -6.24
N ARG A 40 3.35 3.86 -6.99
CA ARG A 40 2.23 4.81 -6.83
C ARG A 40 1.13 4.53 -7.84
N ARG A 41 0.00 5.20 -7.67
CA ARG A 41 -1.03 5.29 -8.70
C ARG A 41 -0.81 6.56 -9.51
N ASP A 42 -0.30 6.39 -10.72
CA ASP A 42 -0.14 7.45 -11.71
C ASP A 42 -0.08 6.81 -13.11
N VAL A 43 -0.10 7.61 -14.17
CA VAL A 43 0.05 7.13 -15.55
C VAL A 43 1.11 7.95 -16.26
N ASP A 44 2.11 7.26 -16.82
CA ASP A 44 3.13 7.88 -17.66
C ASP A 44 2.86 7.62 -19.14
N ILE A 45 3.15 8.62 -19.98
CA ILE A 45 3.06 8.49 -21.43
C ILE A 45 4.09 7.50 -21.98
N SER A 46 5.25 7.35 -21.31
CA SER A 46 6.33 6.45 -21.72
C SER A 46 6.28 5.08 -21.03
N ALA A 47 5.13 4.70 -20.48
CA ALA A 47 4.90 3.43 -19.78
C ALA A 47 5.88 3.15 -18.62
N ARG A 48 6.49 4.19 -18.03
CA ARG A 48 7.27 4.07 -16.80
C ARG A 48 6.36 3.79 -15.61
N ILE A 49 6.91 3.13 -14.61
CA ILE A 49 6.21 2.79 -13.37
C ILE A 49 6.37 3.97 -12.40
N PRO A 50 5.28 4.60 -11.95
CA PRO A 50 5.35 5.68 -10.97
C PRO A 50 5.78 5.12 -9.61
N VAL A 51 6.72 5.79 -8.96
CA VAL A 51 7.24 5.39 -7.66
C VAL A 51 7.34 6.57 -6.69
N GLY A 52 7.25 6.26 -5.41
CA GLY A 52 7.48 7.17 -4.31
C GLY A 52 8.73 6.77 -3.55
N VAL A 53 9.64 7.72 -3.38
CA VAL A 53 10.79 7.58 -2.47
C VAL A 53 10.39 8.13 -1.11
N ARG A 54 10.71 7.38 -0.05
CA ARG A 54 10.53 7.81 1.33
C ARG A 54 11.88 8.23 1.91
N GLY A 55 11.92 9.40 2.55
CA GLY A 55 13.06 9.84 3.35
C GLY A 55 12.96 9.42 4.80
N MET A 56 13.89 9.91 5.62
CA MET A 56 13.94 9.59 7.05
C MET A 56 12.77 10.19 7.82
N LYS A 57 12.32 11.39 7.42
CA LYS A 57 11.20 12.09 8.05
C LYS A 57 9.87 11.75 7.37
N ARG A 58 8.76 11.89 8.09
CA ARG A 58 7.41 11.54 7.59
C ARG A 58 7.00 12.36 6.38
N GLU A 59 7.43 13.62 6.34
CA GLU A 59 7.17 14.60 5.29
C GLU A 59 8.08 14.42 4.05
N GLN A 60 9.19 13.70 4.18
CA GLN A 60 10.10 13.46 3.06
C GLN A 60 9.52 12.37 2.15
N ARG A 61 8.80 12.83 1.12
CA ARG A 61 8.24 11.99 0.07
C ARG A 61 8.55 12.63 -1.27
N ALA A 62 9.17 11.87 -2.15
CA ALA A 62 9.52 12.32 -3.49
C ALA A 62 8.80 11.49 -4.54
N ALA A 63 8.35 12.16 -5.60
CA ALA A 63 7.70 11.54 -6.75
C ALA A 63 8.72 11.26 -7.83
N GLY A 64 8.72 10.05 -8.40
CA GLY A 64 9.55 9.76 -9.55
C GLY A 64 9.02 8.59 -10.35
N TRP A 65 9.83 8.15 -11.29
CA TRP A 65 9.48 7.10 -12.24
C TRP A 65 10.62 6.11 -12.38
N VAL A 66 10.29 4.87 -12.70
CA VAL A 66 11.28 3.82 -12.99
C VAL A 66 10.87 3.01 -14.20
N ARG A 67 11.85 2.47 -14.91
CA ARG A 67 11.61 1.48 -15.96
C ARG A 67 11.55 0.08 -15.36
N ARG A 68 10.74 -0.79 -15.96
CA ARG A 68 10.51 -2.15 -15.45
C ARG A 68 11.80 -2.96 -15.38
N GLU A 69 12.64 -2.84 -16.40
CA GLU A 69 13.92 -3.54 -16.51
C GLU A 69 14.91 -3.22 -15.38
N ASN A 70 14.70 -2.10 -14.69
CA ASN A 70 15.54 -1.72 -13.55
C ASN A 70 15.06 -2.27 -12.21
N ILE A 71 13.89 -2.93 -12.17
CA ILE A 71 13.34 -3.53 -10.95
C ILE A 71 13.93 -4.93 -10.74
N VAL A 72 14.63 -5.13 -9.62
CA VAL A 72 15.31 -6.40 -9.30
C VAL A 72 14.60 -7.23 -8.25
N ARG A 73 13.72 -6.61 -7.45
CA ARG A 73 12.92 -7.28 -6.42
C ARG A 73 11.60 -6.56 -6.25
N THR A 74 10.55 -7.33 -5.97
CA THR A 74 9.23 -6.82 -5.63
C THR A 74 8.71 -7.55 -4.40
N ILE A 75 8.18 -6.79 -3.44
CA ILE A 75 7.39 -7.30 -2.32
C ILE A 75 6.00 -6.68 -2.42
N THR A 76 4.98 -7.52 -2.49
CA THR A 76 3.59 -7.08 -2.52
C THR A 76 3.05 -6.88 -1.10
N PRO A 77 2.07 -5.98 -0.89
CA PRO A 77 1.39 -5.85 0.40
C PRO A 77 0.86 -7.19 0.93
N GLU A 78 0.37 -8.05 0.04
CA GLU A 78 -0.21 -9.35 0.38
C GLU A 78 0.85 -10.33 0.93
N THR A 79 2.08 -10.26 0.42
CA THR A 79 3.22 -11.04 0.97
C THR A 79 3.49 -10.66 2.42
N LEU A 80 3.30 -9.39 2.79
CA LEU A 80 3.55 -8.88 4.13
C LEU A 80 2.45 -9.27 5.14
N ALA A 81 1.30 -9.74 4.65
CA ALA A 81 0.22 -10.30 5.48
C ALA A 81 0.41 -11.80 5.76
N ASP A 82 1.51 -12.42 5.31
CA ASP A 82 1.82 -13.82 5.65
C ASP A 82 2.00 -13.98 7.17
N ARG A 83 1.23 -14.90 7.76
CA ARG A 83 1.20 -15.11 9.21
C ARG A 83 2.57 -15.53 9.77
N LEU A 84 3.32 -16.36 9.05
CA LEU A 84 4.61 -16.84 9.52
C LEU A 84 5.66 -15.72 9.46
N LEU A 85 5.63 -14.89 8.42
CA LEU A 85 6.45 -13.67 8.33
C LEU A 85 6.16 -12.73 9.50
N LEU A 86 4.88 -12.47 9.78
CA LEU A 86 4.47 -11.58 10.88
C LEU A 86 4.94 -12.10 12.24
N LEU A 87 4.77 -13.39 12.51
CA LEU A 87 5.18 -14.02 13.78
C LEU A 87 6.71 -14.03 13.97
N ARG A 88 7.48 -14.05 12.88
CA ARG A 88 8.96 -14.02 12.92
C ARG A 88 9.54 -12.60 12.87
N SER A 89 8.71 -11.59 12.64
CA SER A 89 9.17 -10.22 12.52
C SER A 89 9.84 -9.73 13.82
N PRO A 90 10.95 -8.97 13.74
CA PRO A 90 11.50 -8.29 14.92
C PRO A 90 10.51 -7.26 15.51
N PHE A 91 9.48 -6.87 14.75
CA PHE A 91 8.43 -5.94 15.18
C PHE A 91 7.19 -6.64 15.71
N VAL A 92 7.23 -7.96 15.97
CA VAL A 92 6.07 -8.74 16.38
C VAL A 92 5.32 -8.09 17.55
N SER A 93 6.01 -7.49 18.53
CA SER A 93 5.39 -6.83 19.68
C SER A 93 4.75 -5.47 19.40
N GLN A 94 4.94 -4.89 18.21
CA GLN A 94 4.37 -3.60 17.85
C GLN A 94 2.85 -3.73 17.61
N PRO A 95 2.00 -2.82 18.13
CA PRO A 95 0.55 -2.87 17.94
C PRO A 95 0.07 -3.10 16.50
N PRO A 96 0.59 -2.43 15.45
CA PRO A 96 0.14 -2.71 14.08
C PRO A 96 0.48 -4.12 13.58
N VAL A 97 1.56 -4.74 14.07
CA VAL A 97 1.93 -6.13 13.69
C VAL A 97 1.04 -7.12 14.43
N GLN A 98 0.77 -6.91 15.72
CA GLN A 98 -0.21 -7.69 16.48
C GLN A 98 -1.62 -7.61 15.87
N ALA A 99 -2.03 -6.40 15.47
CA ALA A 99 -3.27 -6.16 14.75
C ALA A 99 -3.32 -6.97 13.44
N ALA A 100 -2.27 -6.90 12.61
CA ALA A 100 -2.20 -7.68 11.38
C ALA A 100 -2.27 -9.20 11.64
N ILE A 101 -1.56 -9.71 12.65
CA ILE A 101 -1.61 -11.12 13.05
C ILE A 101 -3.06 -11.53 13.38
N SER A 102 -3.79 -10.71 14.13
CA SER A 102 -5.18 -11.01 14.49
C SER A 102 -6.10 -11.13 13.26
N LEU A 103 -5.86 -10.33 12.22
CA LEU A 103 -6.61 -10.39 10.96
C LEU A 103 -6.31 -11.68 10.17
N THR A 104 -5.12 -12.27 10.31
CA THR A 104 -4.76 -13.56 9.68
C THR A 104 -5.43 -14.78 10.32
N LEU A 105 -6.10 -14.61 11.47
CA LEU A 105 -6.84 -15.69 12.16
C LEU A 105 -8.21 -15.97 11.54
N HIS A 106 -8.58 -15.19 10.52
CA HIS A 106 -9.85 -15.29 9.82
C HIS A 106 -9.62 -15.53 8.34
N ASP A 107 -10.46 -16.37 7.75
CA ASP A 107 -10.48 -16.59 6.32
C ASP A 107 -11.34 -15.50 5.66
N TRP A 108 -10.69 -14.63 4.90
CA TRP A 108 -11.35 -13.57 4.14
C TRP A 108 -11.53 -13.98 2.68
N PRO A 109 -12.66 -13.64 2.03
CA PRO A 109 -12.95 -14.05 0.65
C PRO A 109 -12.16 -13.23 -0.40
N TRP A 110 -11.23 -12.37 0.04
CA TRP A 110 -10.41 -11.52 -0.81
C TRP A 110 -8.94 -11.56 -0.38
N ARG A 111 -8.08 -11.10 -1.29
CA ARG A 111 -6.68 -10.84 -0.96
C ARG A 111 -6.56 -9.48 -0.28
N TRP A 112 -5.88 -9.47 0.85
CA TRP A 112 -5.53 -8.26 1.58
C TRP A 112 -4.03 -8.23 1.89
N GLY A 113 -3.53 -7.06 2.23
CA GLY A 113 -2.11 -6.83 2.48
C GLY A 113 -1.86 -5.62 3.37
N ILE A 114 -0.60 -5.47 3.78
CA ILE A 114 -0.13 -4.41 4.66
C ILE A 114 0.66 -3.38 3.85
N THR A 115 0.35 -2.10 4.03
CA THR A 115 1.05 -0.99 3.38
C THR A 115 1.60 -0.01 4.42
N GLY A 116 1.92 1.22 4.02
CA GLY A 116 2.33 2.26 4.96
C GLY A 116 3.67 2.01 5.64
N SER A 117 3.84 2.58 6.83
CA SER A 117 5.04 2.38 7.67
C SER A 117 5.20 0.92 8.11
N THR A 118 4.11 0.22 8.43
CA THR A 118 4.16 -1.19 8.85
C THR A 118 4.65 -2.06 7.70
N GLY A 119 4.11 -1.87 6.50
CA GLY A 119 4.60 -2.61 5.33
C GLY A 119 6.06 -2.31 5.02
N TYR A 120 6.47 -1.04 5.12
CA TYR A 120 7.88 -0.66 4.95
C TYR A 120 8.79 -1.32 5.99
N ALA A 121 8.44 -1.26 7.28
CA ALA A 121 9.21 -1.87 8.36
C ALA A 121 9.35 -3.39 8.15
N LEU A 122 8.26 -4.09 7.87
CA LEU A 122 8.26 -5.54 7.63
C LEU A 122 9.15 -5.93 6.43
N ALA A 123 9.20 -5.09 5.40
CA ALA A 123 9.95 -5.36 4.18
C ALA A 123 11.46 -5.05 4.30
N THR A 124 11.84 -4.10 5.15
CA THR A 124 13.22 -3.60 5.25
C THR A 124 13.90 -3.87 6.59
N GLU A 125 13.15 -4.33 7.60
CA GLU A 125 13.60 -4.46 8.99
C GLU A 125 14.08 -3.13 9.61
N ILE A 126 13.67 -1.99 9.05
CA ILE A 126 14.04 -0.67 9.60
C ILE A 126 13.00 -0.29 10.67
N PRO A 127 13.43 0.07 11.90
CA PRO A 127 12.54 0.32 13.03
C PRO A 127 11.85 1.70 12.93
N VAL A 128 10.95 1.84 11.97
CA VAL A 128 10.14 3.06 11.78
C VAL A 128 8.80 3.04 12.53
N LEU A 129 8.51 1.93 13.24
CA LEU A 129 7.29 1.75 14.02
C LEU A 129 7.47 2.19 15.46
N HIS A 130 6.39 2.70 16.04
CA HIS A 130 6.28 3.08 17.44
C HIS A 130 4.91 2.68 17.99
N ALA A 131 4.73 2.75 19.32
CA ALA A 131 3.51 2.30 19.98
C ALA A 131 2.22 2.97 19.45
N ALA A 132 2.29 4.24 19.04
CA ALA A 132 1.17 4.97 18.45
C ALA A 132 1.03 4.84 16.91
N SER A 133 1.77 3.93 16.27
CA SER A 133 1.68 3.74 14.81
C SER A 133 0.33 3.15 14.43
N ASP A 134 -0.24 3.64 13.33
CA ASP A 134 -1.41 3.08 12.70
C ASP A 134 -1.05 1.87 11.81
N LEU A 135 -2.07 1.16 11.35
CA LEU A 135 -1.98 0.06 10.40
C LEU A 135 -2.73 0.41 9.12
N ASP A 136 -2.00 0.55 8.02
CA ASP A 136 -2.58 0.73 6.68
C ASP A 136 -2.82 -0.63 6.01
N LEU A 137 -4.08 -0.95 5.74
CA LEU A 137 -4.53 -2.19 5.11
C LEU A 137 -4.98 -1.93 3.67
N LEU A 138 -4.71 -2.89 2.80
CA LEU A 138 -5.13 -2.87 1.40
C LEU A 138 -5.94 -4.12 1.08
N ILE A 139 -7.13 -3.96 0.49
CA ILE A 139 -7.91 -5.04 -0.11
C ILE A 139 -7.83 -4.90 -1.63
N ARG A 140 -7.50 -5.97 -2.36
CA ARG A 140 -7.59 -6.01 -3.82
C ARG A 140 -8.99 -6.49 -4.22
N ALA A 141 -9.78 -5.61 -4.84
CA ALA A 141 -11.16 -5.86 -5.25
C ALA A 141 -11.32 -5.73 -6.78
N PRO A 142 -10.87 -6.71 -7.58
CA PRO A 142 -11.03 -6.67 -9.04
C PRO A 142 -12.52 -6.66 -9.46
N GLN A 143 -13.40 -7.17 -8.60
CA GLN A 143 -14.86 -7.15 -8.74
C GLN A 143 -15.48 -6.58 -7.45
N PRO A 144 -16.74 -6.09 -7.51
CA PRO A 144 -17.49 -5.71 -6.32
C PRO A 144 -17.48 -6.81 -5.26
N LEU A 145 -17.25 -6.41 -4.01
CA LEU A 145 -17.20 -7.31 -2.87
C LEU A 145 -18.54 -7.32 -2.15
N ASP A 146 -18.84 -8.45 -1.51
CA ASP A 146 -20.01 -8.58 -0.65
C ASP A 146 -19.97 -7.57 0.51
N ARG A 147 -21.06 -6.82 0.68
CA ARG A 147 -21.14 -5.75 1.68
C ARG A 147 -21.15 -6.28 3.11
N GLU A 148 -21.80 -7.42 3.36
CA GLU A 148 -21.83 -8.03 4.70
C GLU A 148 -20.45 -8.52 5.12
N ALA A 149 -19.72 -9.15 4.19
CA ALA A 149 -18.33 -9.51 4.44
C ALA A 149 -17.47 -8.28 4.76
N LEU A 150 -17.63 -7.17 4.01
CA LEU A 150 -16.91 -5.93 4.28
C LEU A 150 -17.26 -5.31 5.63
N LEU A 151 -18.52 -5.40 6.06
CA LEU A 151 -18.94 -4.99 7.41
C LEU A 151 -18.31 -5.87 8.49
N ALA A 152 -18.21 -7.18 8.27
CA ALA A 152 -17.53 -8.10 9.18
C ALA A 152 -16.04 -7.75 9.31
N TRP A 153 -15.37 -7.45 8.20
CA TRP A 153 -14.00 -6.93 8.20
C TRP A 153 -13.87 -5.62 8.98
N GLN A 154 -14.73 -4.64 8.68
CA GLN A 154 -14.68 -3.33 9.32
C GLN A 154 -14.93 -3.43 10.83
N SER A 155 -15.81 -4.34 11.25
CA SER A 155 -16.04 -4.66 12.66
C SER A 155 -14.78 -5.21 13.33
N ARG A 156 -14.05 -6.14 12.70
CA ARG A 156 -12.76 -6.62 13.24
C ARG A 156 -11.73 -5.51 13.31
N VAL A 157 -11.60 -4.71 12.26
CA VAL A 157 -10.67 -3.58 12.18
C VAL A 157 -10.91 -2.57 13.32
N ALA A 158 -12.17 -2.31 13.67
CA ALA A 158 -12.53 -1.38 14.74
C ALA A 158 -12.09 -1.85 16.15
N HIS A 159 -11.82 -3.14 16.34
CA HIS A 159 -11.41 -3.72 17.63
C HIS A 159 -9.91 -4.05 17.69
N LEU A 160 -9.12 -3.59 16.72
CA LEU A 160 -7.67 -3.81 16.70
C LEU A 160 -6.97 -3.00 17.81
N PRO A 161 -5.78 -3.44 18.27
CA PRO A 161 -5.01 -2.74 19.31
C PRO A 161 -4.40 -1.39 18.85
N CYS A 162 -4.61 -0.99 17.59
CA CYS A 162 -4.21 0.30 17.06
C CYS A 162 -5.24 0.81 16.04
N ARG A 163 -5.18 2.10 15.71
CA ARG A 163 -5.93 2.66 14.58
C ARG A 163 -5.52 1.93 13.30
N ALA A 164 -6.50 1.57 12.48
CA ALA A 164 -6.26 0.90 11.22
C ALA A 164 -7.17 1.47 10.13
N ASP A 165 -6.57 1.79 8.99
CA ASP A 165 -7.26 2.35 7.83
C ASP A 165 -7.26 1.31 6.72
N THR A 166 -8.44 0.96 6.20
CA THR A 166 -8.56 0.01 5.07
C THR A 166 -8.83 0.76 3.78
N GLN A 167 -7.93 0.58 2.81
CA GLN A 167 -8.15 1.00 1.43
C GLN A 167 -8.60 -0.19 0.58
N VAL A 168 -9.63 0.02 -0.23
CA VAL A 168 -10.08 -0.94 -1.25
C VAL A 168 -9.59 -0.45 -2.61
N GLU A 169 -8.77 -1.27 -3.28
CA GLU A 169 -8.34 -1.03 -4.65
C GLU A 169 -9.26 -1.74 -5.64
N THR A 170 -9.74 -0.98 -6.63
CA THR A 170 -10.56 -1.44 -7.75
C THR A 170 -9.85 -1.16 -9.09
N PRO A 171 -10.35 -1.70 -10.21
CA PRO A 171 -9.85 -1.34 -11.55
C PRO A 171 -10.01 0.15 -11.93
N ALA A 172 -10.85 0.90 -11.20
CA ALA A 172 -11.13 2.31 -11.44
C ALA A 172 -10.31 3.25 -10.51
N GLY A 173 -9.74 2.76 -9.43
CA GLY A 173 -9.00 3.56 -8.46
C GLY A 173 -8.91 2.90 -7.10
N ALA A 174 -8.74 3.68 -6.03
CA ALA A 174 -8.81 3.16 -4.67
C ALA A 174 -9.56 4.12 -3.75
N PHE A 175 -10.24 3.60 -2.75
CA PHE A 175 -11.04 4.38 -1.81
C PHE A 175 -10.93 3.87 -0.36
N ALA A 176 -11.27 4.72 0.61
CA ALA A 176 -11.30 4.34 2.03
C ALA A 176 -12.61 3.58 2.34
N LEU A 177 -12.48 2.37 2.88
CA LEU A 177 -13.62 1.47 3.12
C LEU A 177 -14.62 2.08 4.11
N ASN A 178 -14.12 2.64 5.21
CA ASN A 178 -14.91 3.22 6.27
C ASN A 178 -15.80 4.38 5.79
N GLU A 179 -15.25 5.27 4.95
CA GLU A 179 -15.99 6.38 4.34
C GLU A 179 -17.13 5.85 3.46
N TRP A 180 -16.83 4.89 2.58
CA TRP A 180 -17.83 4.34 1.68
C TRP A 180 -18.95 3.58 2.40
N LEU A 181 -18.60 2.78 3.43
CA LEU A 181 -19.60 2.06 4.23
C LEU A 181 -20.52 2.99 5.02
N ARG A 182 -20.02 4.16 5.45
CA ARG A 182 -20.76 5.17 6.19
C ARG A 182 -21.65 6.02 5.29
N ASP A 183 -21.08 6.56 4.22
CA ASP A 183 -21.70 7.65 3.44
C ASP A 183 -22.36 7.17 2.14
N GLY A 184 -22.16 5.90 1.76
CA GLY A 184 -22.61 5.31 0.48
C GLY A 184 -21.90 5.86 -0.75
N ARG A 185 -20.98 6.83 -0.56
CA ARG A 185 -20.14 7.43 -1.58
C ARG A 185 -18.68 7.40 -1.15
N ALA A 186 -17.81 7.20 -2.10
CA ALA A 186 -16.37 7.07 -1.91
C ALA A 186 -15.65 8.21 -2.63
N LEU A 187 -14.67 8.83 -1.98
CA LEU A 187 -13.67 9.64 -2.66
C LEU A 187 -12.67 8.71 -3.36
N LEU A 188 -12.95 8.35 -4.60
CA LEU A 188 -12.15 7.43 -5.40
C LEU A 188 -10.91 8.15 -5.92
N LYS A 189 -9.73 7.72 -5.46
CA LYS A 189 -8.43 8.19 -5.93
C LYS A 189 -8.04 7.45 -7.21
N THR A 190 -8.10 8.14 -8.34
CA THR A 190 -7.70 7.62 -9.65
C THR A 190 -6.32 8.17 -10.05
N SER A 191 -5.74 7.67 -11.14
CA SER A 191 -4.52 8.27 -11.71
C SER A 191 -4.76 9.65 -12.34
N ARG A 192 -6.02 10.04 -12.58
CA ARG A 192 -6.39 11.35 -13.16
C ARG A 192 -6.94 12.32 -12.12
N GLY A 193 -6.78 12.00 -10.83
CA GLY A 193 -7.32 12.81 -9.72
C GLY A 193 -8.41 12.08 -8.93
N ALA A 194 -8.85 12.72 -7.84
CA ALA A 194 -9.90 12.20 -6.97
C ALA A 194 -11.28 12.58 -7.49
N ARG A 195 -12.24 11.65 -7.41
CA ARG A 195 -13.65 11.89 -7.74
C ARG A 195 -14.58 11.26 -6.71
N LEU A 196 -15.70 11.90 -6.40
CA LEU A 196 -16.72 11.34 -5.52
C LEU A 196 -17.67 10.45 -6.33
N THR A 197 -17.90 9.20 -5.92
CA THR A 197 -18.77 8.25 -6.64
C THR A 197 -19.47 7.27 -5.69
N ALA A 198 -20.66 6.79 -6.06
CA ALA A 198 -21.35 5.69 -5.37
C ALA A 198 -20.93 4.30 -5.90
N THR A 199 -20.30 4.24 -7.07
CA THR A 199 -19.99 3.01 -7.82
C THR A 199 -18.47 2.86 -8.03
N PRO A 200 -17.67 2.64 -6.96
CA PRO A 200 -16.21 2.74 -7.04
C PRO A 200 -15.52 1.65 -7.88
N TRP A 201 -16.27 0.66 -8.38
CA TRP A 201 -15.79 -0.34 -9.34
C TRP A 201 -15.99 0.06 -10.81
N ASN A 202 -16.91 0.99 -11.10
CA ASN A 202 -17.22 1.38 -12.47
C ASN A 202 -16.30 2.53 -12.91
N ARG A 203 -15.70 2.36 -14.09
CA ARG A 203 -15.21 3.50 -14.85
C ARG A 203 -16.44 4.17 -15.46
N GLU A 204 -17.09 5.08 -14.75
CA GLU A 204 -18.00 6.00 -15.44
C GLU A 204 -17.21 6.64 -16.57
N GLU A 205 -17.66 6.41 -17.81
CA GLU A 205 -17.08 6.99 -19.01
C GLU A 205 -17.09 8.51 -18.85
N ALA A 206 -15.96 9.13 -19.18
CA ALA A 206 -15.83 10.58 -19.22
C ALA A 206 -16.59 11.14 -20.42
#